data_AF-A0A6H5KA87-F1
#
_entry.id   AF-A0A6H5KA87-F1
#
_cell.length_a   1.000
_cell.length_b   1.000
_cell.length_c   1.000
_cell.angle_alpha   90.00
_cell.angle_beta   90.00
_cell.angle_gamma   90.00
#
_symmetry.space_group_name_H-M   'P 1'
#
loop_
_entity.id
_entity.type
_entity.pdbx_description
1 polymer ?
#
loop_
_entity_poly.entity_id
_entity_poly.type
_entity_poly.pdbx_seq_one_letter_code
_entity_poly.pdbx_strand_id
1 'polypeptide(L)'
;MRGDFTLSLVWRILPKDTLEAVLVGLCGPTEDESAQTAGGWIGGPSGGGNGTGTNAAAGRRLYAAGSSLRCVWTELTVPVMTTALNLKPALSDRAIAALVRGVEAAAERAALQKSLKFTTLIHSLVTRYGPQLKPHVPVLRTAVGRCSTFMVKAVLAALQRLEK
;
A
#
# COMPACT_ATOMS: atom_id res chain seq x y z
N MET A 1 13.23 9.59 -34.29
CA MET A 1 13.58 10.32 -33.05
C MET A 1 12.27 10.67 -32.35
N ARG A 2 11.75 9.74 -31.55
CA ARG A 2 11.80 9.70 -30.07
C ARG A 2 10.92 10.80 -29.43
N GLY A 3 9.69 10.40 -29.11
CA GLY A 3 8.74 11.14 -28.30
C GLY A 3 9.07 10.97 -26.82
N ASP A 4 9.90 11.89 -26.31
CA ASP A 4 10.35 11.95 -24.91
C ASP A 4 9.70 13.11 -24.13
N PHE A 5 8.53 13.62 -24.57
CA PHE A 5 7.94 14.82 -23.97
C PHE A 5 6.97 14.57 -22.80
N THR A 6 6.41 13.36 -22.65
CA THR A 6 5.39 13.09 -21.62
C THR A 6 5.97 12.62 -20.29
N LEU A 7 7.17 12.02 -20.27
CA LEU A 7 7.79 11.58 -19.02
C LEU A 7 8.40 12.74 -18.22
N SER A 8 8.84 13.82 -18.88
CA SER A 8 9.47 14.97 -18.21
C SER A 8 8.52 15.75 -17.30
N LEU A 9 7.22 15.79 -17.63
CA LEU A 9 6.24 16.58 -16.88
C LEU A 9 5.86 15.94 -15.53
N VAL A 10 5.77 14.61 -15.49
CA VAL A 10 5.41 13.86 -14.27
C VAL A 10 6.50 13.99 -13.19
N TRP A 11 7.77 13.96 -13.59
CA TRP A 11 8.91 14.18 -12.68
C TRP A 11 9.01 15.61 -12.15
N ARG A 12 8.37 16.58 -12.81
CA ARG A 12 8.34 17.99 -12.38
C ARG A 12 7.22 18.32 -11.40
N ILE A 13 6.17 17.51 -11.36
CA ILE A 13 4.95 17.81 -10.57
C ILE A 13 4.91 17.05 -9.23
N LEU A 14 5.63 15.93 -9.10
CA LEU A 14 5.67 15.14 -7.88
C LEU A 14 7.11 15.03 -7.35
N PRO A 15 7.42 15.64 -6.19
CA PRO A 15 8.66 15.37 -5.48
C PRO A 15 8.83 13.86 -5.28
N LYS A 16 10.06 13.36 -5.40
CA LYS A 16 10.40 11.93 -5.26
C LYS A 16 9.85 11.34 -3.96
N ASP A 17 9.90 12.12 -2.89
CA ASP A 17 9.42 11.76 -1.55
C ASP A 17 7.90 11.60 -1.49
N THR A 18 7.17 12.28 -2.37
CA THR A 18 5.70 12.19 -2.46
C THR A 18 5.25 10.87 -3.07
N LEU A 19 6.00 10.31 -4.03
CA LEU A 19 5.64 9.01 -4.63
C LEU A 19 5.81 7.85 -3.66
N GLU A 20 6.89 7.85 -2.87
CA GLU A 20 7.07 6.88 -1.80
C GLU A 20 5.97 7.04 -0.74
N ALA A 21 5.71 8.27 -0.28
CA ALA A 21 4.66 8.53 0.70
C ALA A 21 3.27 8.08 0.21
N VAL A 22 2.95 8.31 -1.07
CA VAL A 22 1.72 7.82 -1.69
C VAL A 22 1.72 6.29 -1.68
N LEU A 23 2.73 5.62 -2.21
CA LEU A 23 2.80 4.16 -2.25
C LEU A 23 2.71 3.51 -0.86
N VAL A 24 3.41 4.08 0.13
CA VAL A 24 3.37 3.62 1.53
C VAL A 24 2.00 3.87 2.15
N GLY A 25 1.38 5.02 1.88
CA GLY A 25 0.01 5.32 2.31
C GLY A 25 -1.00 4.31 1.75
N LEU A 26 -0.82 3.86 0.50
CA LEU A 26 -1.64 2.81 -0.09
C LEU A 26 -1.42 1.41 0.53
N CYS A 27 -0.39 1.22 1.34
CA CYS A 27 0.04 -0.06 1.93
C CYS A 27 -0.02 -0.10 3.47
N GLY A 28 -0.70 0.86 4.10
CA GLY A 28 -0.72 1.05 5.56
C GLY A 28 -1.14 -0.19 6.37
N PRO A 29 -0.73 -0.27 7.66
CA PRO A 29 -0.81 -1.49 8.46
C PRO A 29 -2.25 -1.94 8.71
N THR A 30 -2.49 -3.23 8.55
CA THR A 30 -3.57 -3.95 9.21
C THR A 30 -3.21 -4.01 10.69
N GLU A 31 -3.65 -3.04 11.48
CA GLU A 31 -3.75 -3.28 12.92
C GLU A 31 -4.81 -4.37 13.09
N ASP A 32 -4.35 -5.54 13.52
CA ASP A 32 -5.18 -6.59 14.06
C ASP A 32 -6.17 -5.96 15.05
N GLU A 33 -7.45 -6.11 14.77
CA GLU A 33 -8.55 -5.92 15.71
C GLU A 33 -8.50 -7.06 16.74
N SER A 34 -7.41 -7.15 17.50
CA SER A 34 -7.19 -8.10 18.58
C SER A 34 -6.99 -7.33 19.87
N ALA A 35 -8.02 -6.61 20.31
CA ALA A 35 -8.27 -6.27 21.70
C ALA A 35 -9.60 -5.50 21.81
N GLN A 36 -10.73 -6.15 21.50
CA GLN A 36 -11.98 -5.73 22.14
C GLN A 36 -11.88 -6.11 23.61
N THR A 37 -11.66 -5.06 24.38
CA THR A 37 -11.44 -5.01 25.80
C THR A 37 -12.63 -5.62 26.53
N ALA A 38 -12.34 -6.55 27.43
CA ALA A 38 -13.23 -6.89 28.51
C ALA A 38 -13.57 -5.61 29.31
N GLY A 39 -14.86 -5.35 29.49
CA GLY A 39 -15.39 -4.22 30.26
C GLY A 39 -16.82 -3.97 29.79
N GLY A 40 -17.83 -4.64 30.34
CA GLY A 40 -18.21 -4.46 31.73
C GLY A 40 -19.40 -3.50 31.74
N TRP A 41 -20.60 -4.07 31.82
CA TRP A 41 -21.86 -3.34 31.96
C TRP A 41 -21.78 -2.42 33.19
N ILE A 42 -21.70 -1.11 33.01
CA ILE A 42 -21.99 -0.16 34.09
C ILE A 42 -22.79 1.00 33.51
N GLY A 43 -23.96 1.20 34.12
CA GLY A 43 -25.04 2.05 33.65
C GLY A 43 -24.73 3.55 33.61
N GLY A 44 -25.54 4.25 32.82
CA GLY A 44 -25.61 5.70 32.85
C GLY A 44 -26.11 6.23 34.20
N PRO A 45 -25.90 7.52 34.42
CA PRO A 45 -27.07 8.34 34.71
C PRO A 45 -27.09 9.65 33.91
N SER A 46 -28.29 9.98 33.46
CA SER A 46 -28.73 11.28 33.00
C SER A 46 -28.60 12.33 34.10
N GLY A 47 -28.15 13.55 33.76
CA GLY A 47 -28.21 14.71 34.65
C GLY A 47 -27.50 15.93 34.04
N GLY A 48 -28.26 16.99 33.75
CA GLY A 48 -27.80 18.17 33.00
C GLY A 48 -27.02 19.22 33.80
N GLY A 49 -26.54 20.24 33.08
CA GLY A 49 -25.95 21.45 33.68
C GLY A 49 -25.21 22.34 32.68
N ASN A 50 -25.63 23.61 32.62
CA ASN A 50 -25.19 24.70 31.75
C ASN A 50 -23.68 24.96 31.66
N GLY A 51 -23.22 25.47 30.52
CA GLY A 51 -21.85 25.97 30.33
C GLY A 51 -21.66 26.84 29.09
N THR A 52 -21.85 28.13 29.29
CA THR A 52 -21.44 29.34 28.56
C THR A 52 -20.40 29.16 27.45
N GLY A 53 -20.72 29.67 26.25
CA GLY A 53 -19.80 29.75 25.12
C GLY A 53 -18.77 30.86 25.26
N THR A 54 -17.50 30.50 25.05
CA THR A 54 -16.43 31.38 24.58
C THR A 54 -15.38 30.54 23.85
N ASN A 55 -15.58 30.25 22.57
CA ASN A 55 -14.56 29.60 21.74
C ASN A 55 -13.70 30.67 21.03
N ALA A 56 -12.98 31.47 21.82
CA ALA A 56 -11.85 32.27 21.35
C ALA A 56 -10.58 31.40 21.40
N ALA A 57 -10.48 30.45 20.49
CA ALA A 57 -9.25 29.74 20.18
C ALA A 57 -9.39 29.11 18.78
N ALA A 58 -9.43 29.96 17.75
CA ALA A 58 -9.10 29.55 16.38
C ALA A 58 -7.58 29.28 16.30
N GLY A 59 -7.14 28.32 17.12
CA GLY A 59 -5.81 27.79 17.12
C GLY A 59 -5.64 26.90 15.90
N ARG A 60 -4.69 27.30 15.05
CA ARG A 60 -3.84 26.42 14.25
C ARG A 60 -4.07 24.93 14.52
N ARG A 61 -4.78 24.23 13.63
CA ARG A 61 -4.68 22.77 13.42
C ARG A 61 -5.57 22.35 12.24
N LEU A 62 -5.07 22.56 11.02
CA LEU A 62 -5.62 21.90 9.82
C LEU A 62 -4.61 20.98 9.11
N TYR A 63 -3.55 20.57 9.81
CA TYR A 63 -2.62 19.55 9.33
C TYR A 63 -2.26 18.59 10.45
N ALA A 64 -3.28 17.97 11.05
CA ALA A 64 -3.11 16.84 11.96
C ALA A 64 -4.39 15.99 12.07
N ALA A 65 -5.06 15.74 10.95
CA ALA A 65 -5.79 14.49 10.79
C ALA A 65 -4.90 13.70 9.81
N GLY A 66 -4.04 12.79 10.25
CA GLY A 66 -4.46 11.57 10.95
C GLY A 66 -5.22 10.61 10.01
N SER A 67 -5.53 11.04 8.80
CA SER A 67 -6.17 10.22 7.78
C SER A 67 -5.10 9.33 7.16
N SER A 68 -4.80 8.21 7.82
CA SER A 68 -4.21 7.07 7.13
C SER A 68 -5.19 6.70 6.01
N LEU A 69 -4.95 7.19 4.80
CA LEU A 69 -5.73 6.89 3.61
C LEU A 69 -5.53 5.40 3.32
N ARG A 70 -6.33 4.55 3.99
CA ARG A 70 -6.32 3.10 3.84
C ARG A 70 -6.79 2.76 2.44
N CYS A 71 -5.86 2.63 1.50
CA CYS A 71 -6.22 2.23 0.15
C CYS A 71 -6.54 0.74 0.11
N VAL A 72 -7.80 0.42 -0.16
CA VAL A 72 -8.20 -0.94 -0.47
C VAL A 72 -7.63 -1.30 -1.84
N TRP A 73 -6.82 -2.37 -1.90
CA TRP A 73 -6.33 -2.91 -3.17
C TRP A 73 -7.49 -3.53 -3.95
N THR A 74 -7.75 -2.98 -5.12
CA THR A 74 -8.85 -3.36 -6.02
C THR A 74 -8.35 -3.40 -7.45
N GLU A 75 -9.19 -3.89 -8.35
CA GLU A 75 -8.96 -3.87 -9.80
C GLU A 75 -8.66 -2.48 -10.39
N LEU A 76 -9.06 -1.42 -9.68
CA LEU A 76 -8.87 -0.03 -10.08
C LEU A 76 -7.58 0.56 -9.52
N THR A 77 -7.21 0.20 -8.28
CA THR A 77 -6.03 0.77 -7.61
C THR A 77 -4.74 0.06 -8.00
N VAL A 78 -4.81 -1.24 -8.32
CA VAL A 78 -3.66 -2.04 -8.77
C VAL A 78 -2.95 -1.44 -10.00
N PRO A 79 -3.64 -1.05 -11.08
CA PRO A 79 -2.99 -0.38 -12.22
C PRO A 79 -2.29 0.93 -11.88
N VAL A 80 -2.85 1.71 -10.94
CA VAL A 80 -2.24 2.97 -10.49
C VAL A 80 -0.90 2.69 -9.79
N MET A 81 -0.88 1.71 -8.90
CA MET A 81 0.35 1.26 -8.23
C MET A 81 1.37 0.71 -9.24
N THR A 82 0.93 -0.08 -10.22
CA THR A 82 1.81 -0.60 -11.28
C THR A 82 2.44 0.54 -12.07
N THR A 83 1.65 1.56 -12.40
CA THR A 83 2.11 2.75 -13.11
C THR A 83 3.14 3.51 -12.27
N ALA A 84 2.88 3.71 -10.98
CA ALA A 84 3.83 4.35 -10.06
C ALA A 84 5.14 3.56 -9.94
N LEU A 85 5.09 2.23 -9.77
CA LEU A 85 6.30 1.40 -9.76
C LEU A 85 7.05 1.44 -11.10
N ASN A 86 6.33 1.58 -12.21
CA ASN A 86 6.94 1.67 -13.54
C ASN A 86 7.77 2.94 -13.75
N LEU A 87 7.49 4.01 -13.00
CA LEU A 87 8.31 5.23 -12.93
C LEU A 87 9.64 5.01 -12.19
N LYS A 88 9.87 3.85 -11.57
CA LYS A 88 11.07 3.51 -10.80
C LYS A 88 11.44 4.54 -9.73
N PRO A 89 10.51 4.93 -8.83
CA PRO A 89 10.88 5.74 -7.67
C PRO A 89 11.98 5.03 -6.86
N ALA A 90 12.85 5.81 -6.21
CA ALA A 90 13.67 5.25 -5.14
C ALA A 90 12.73 4.93 -3.98
N LEU A 91 12.76 3.69 -3.49
CA LEU A 91 11.93 3.25 -2.37
C LEU A 91 12.83 2.83 -1.21
N SER A 92 12.53 3.31 -0.01
CA SER A 92 13.16 2.78 1.20
C SER A 92 12.80 1.31 1.44
N ASP A 93 13.64 0.59 2.19
CA ASP A 93 13.36 -0.80 2.57
C ASP A 93 12.05 -0.92 3.37
N ARG A 94 11.70 0.11 4.14
CA ARG A 94 10.40 0.21 4.84
C ARG A 94 9.23 0.25 3.85
N ALA A 95 9.36 1.02 2.77
CA ALA A 95 8.34 1.10 1.73
C ALA A 95 8.18 -0.21 0.97
N ILE A 96 9.30 -0.87 0.65
CA ILE A 96 9.30 -2.22 0.06
C ILE A 96 8.59 -3.22 0.97
N ALA A 97 8.91 -3.24 2.28
CA ALA A 97 8.25 -4.12 3.23
C ALA A 97 6.74 -3.85 3.33
N ALA A 98 6.31 -2.58 3.25
CA ALA A 98 4.89 -2.23 3.22
C ALA A 98 4.20 -2.73 1.95
N LEU A 99 4.82 -2.55 0.78
CA LEU A 99 4.31 -3.06 -0.49
C LEU A 99 4.18 -4.59 -0.49
N VAL A 100 5.15 -5.30 0.08
CA VAL A 100 5.11 -6.77 0.21
C VAL A 100 3.95 -7.20 1.10
N ARG A 101 3.73 -6.57 2.26
CA ARG A 101 2.55 -6.84 3.10
C ARG A 101 1.24 -6.55 2.37
N GLY A 102 1.21 -5.46 1.59
CA GLY A 102 0.07 -5.12 0.73
C GLY A 102 -0.22 -6.22 -0.30
N VAL A 103 0.81 -6.77 -0.96
CA VAL A 103 0.70 -7.90 -1.88
C VAL A 103 0.18 -9.15 -1.18
N GLU A 104 0.71 -9.48 -0.01
CA GLU A 104 0.28 -10.64 0.78
C GLU A 104 -1.21 -10.56 1.14
N ALA A 105 -1.62 -9.44 1.73
CA ALA A 105 -3.02 -9.20 2.10
C ALA A 105 -3.96 -9.15 0.87
N ALA A 106 -3.49 -8.60 -0.26
CA ALA A 106 -4.25 -8.56 -1.50
C ALA A 106 -4.41 -9.95 -2.13
N ALA A 107 -3.44 -10.84 -1.97
CA ALA A 107 -3.48 -12.21 -2.51
C ALA A 107 -4.50 -13.11 -1.80
N GLU A 108 -4.96 -12.76 -0.59
CA GLU A 108 -6.07 -13.45 0.08
C GLU A 108 -7.43 -13.18 -0.59
N ARG A 109 -7.52 -12.14 -1.43
CA ARG A 109 -8.78 -11.74 -2.06
C ARG A 109 -9.00 -12.51 -3.36
N ALA A 110 -10.03 -13.35 -3.39
CA ALA A 110 -10.39 -14.15 -4.58
C ALA A 110 -10.52 -13.33 -5.87
N ALA A 111 -10.99 -12.07 -5.78
CA ALA A 111 -11.07 -11.17 -6.93
C ALA A 111 -9.70 -10.86 -7.56
N LEU A 112 -8.65 -10.71 -6.74
CA LEU A 112 -7.31 -10.36 -7.21
C LEU A 112 -6.47 -11.58 -7.59
N GLN A 113 -6.76 -12.76 -7.05
CA GLN A 113 -6.08 -14.01 -7.42
C GLN A 113 -6.19 -14.32 -8.93
N LYS A 114 -7.30 -13.94 -9.55
CA LYS A 114 -7.54 -14.11 -11.00
C LYS A 114 -7.12 -12.89 -11.83
N SER A 115 -6.62 -11.84 -11.17
CA SER A 115 -6.33 -10.57 -11.81
C SER A 115 -4.95 -10.55 -12.45
N LEU A 116 -4.93 -10.47 -13.78
CA LEU A 116 -3.68 -10.29 -14.52
C LEU A 116 -2.98 -8.98 -14.13
N LYS A 117 -3.74 -7.92 -13.83
CA LYS A 117 -3.17 -6.63 -13.40
C LYS A 117 -2.41 -6.78 -12.09
N PHE A 118 -2.96 -7.57 -11.16
CA PHE A 118 -2.32 -7.85 -9.87
C PHE A 118 -1.04 -8.67 -10.06
N THR A 119 -1.09 -9.74 -10.87
CA THR A 119 0.15 -10.51 -11.15
C THR A 119 1.20 -9.66 -11.89
N THR A 120 0.77 -8.72 -12.75
CA THR A 120 1.65 -7.76 -13.44
C THR A 120 2.27 -6.75 -12.47
N LEU A 121 1.53 -6.31 -11.45
CA LEU A 121 2.06 -5.46 -10.37
C LEU A 121 3.20 -6.18 -9.64
N ILE A 122 2.96 -7.43 -9.23
CA ILE A 122 3.97 -8.24 -8.53
C ILE A 122 5.19 -8.46 -9.43
N HIS A 123 4.98 -8.78 -10.71
CA HIS A 123 6.08 -8.91 -11.67
C HIS A 123 6.91 -7.62 -11.78
N SER A 124 6.23 -6.47 -11.84
CA SER A 124 6.88 -5.16 -11.92
C SER A 124 7.67 -4.84 -10.64
N LEU A 125 7.14 -5.20 -9.47
CA LEU A 125 7.83 -5.08 -8.19
C LEU A 125 9.13 -5.92 -8.19
N VAL A 126 9.02 -7.22 -8.51
CA VAL A 126 10.13 -8.18 -8.51
C VAL A 126 11.24 -7.79 -9.49
N THR A 127 10.87 -7.38 -10.70
CA THR A 127 11.85 -7.04 -11.75
C THR A 127 12.57 -5.72 -11.52
N ARG A 128 11.97 -4.79 -10.78
CA ARG A 128 12.53 -3.45 -10.55
C ARG A 128 13.28 -3.32 -9.23
N TYR A 129 12.81 -3.99 -8.18
CA TYR A 129 13.36 -3.87 -6.83
C TYR A 129 13.99 -5.18 -6.32
N GLY A 130 14.41 -6.05 -7.24
CA GLY A 130 14.94 -7.39 -6.95
C GLY A 130 15.92 -7.46 -5.76
N PRO A 131 16.96 -6.61 -5.68
CA PRO A 131 17.91 -6.63 -4.56
C PRO A 131 17.24 -6.40 -3.20
N GLN A 132 16.31 -5.44 -3.09
CA GLN A 132 15.59 -5.13 -1.85
C GLN A 132 14.54 -6.19 -1.49
N LEU A 133 14.12 -6.99 -2.47
CA LEU A 133 13.11 -8.03 -2.27
C LEU A 133 13.69 -9.37 -1.85
N LYS A 134 15.02 -9.56 -1.86
CA LYS A 134 15.66 -10.82 -1.43
C LYS A 134 15.14 -11.35 -0.08
N PRO A 135 14.99 -10.52 0.99
CA PRO A 135 14.46 -10.99 2.27
C PRO A 135 12.98 -11.39 2.23
N HIS A 136 12.24 -10.95 1.21
CA HIS A 136 10.79 -11.09 1.08
C HIS A 136 10.36 -12.15 0.07
N VAL A 137 11.30 -12.83 -0.59
CA VAL A 137 11.01 -13.86 -1.61
C VAL A 137 10.04 -14.94 -1.11
N PRO A 138 10.17 -15.51 0.11
CA PRO A 138 9.25 -16.52 0.60
C PRO A 138 7.79 -16.03 0.65
N VAL A 139 7.57 -14.82 1.15
CA VAL A 139 6.24 -14.19 1.25
C VAL A 139 5.64 -13.98 -0.13
N LEU A 140 6.43 -13.42 -1.06
CA LEU A 140 5.99 -13.19 -2.43
C LEU A 140 5.70 -14.49 -3.19
N ARG A 141 6.46 -15.56 -2.95
CA ARG A 141 6.22 -16.87 -3.54
C ARG A 141 4.88 -17.44 -3.09
N THR A 142 4.56 -17.35 -1.81
CA THR A 142 3.26 -17.77 -1.27
C THR A 142 2.11 -16.96 -1.89
N ALA A 143 2.23 -15.63 -1.92
CA ALA A 143 1.21 -14.75 -2.50
C ALA A 143 0.97 -15.02 -4.00
N VAL A 144 2.05 -15.21 -4.77
CA VAL A 144 1.97 -15.53 -6.21
C VAL A 144 1.41 -16.94 -6.42
N GLY A 145 1.69 -17.89 -5.54
CA GLY A 145 1.14 -19.25 -5.60
C GLY A 145 -0.38 -19.30 -5.45
N ARG A 146 -0.99 -18.29 -4.81
CA ARG A 146 -2.45 -18.12 -4.72
C ARG A 146 -3.08 -17.56 -5.98
N CYS A 147 -2.28 -16.97 -6.88
CA CYS A 147 -2.78 -16.41 -8.13
C CYS A 147 -3.00 -17.52 -9.16
N SER A 148 -4.02 -17.39 -10.00
CA SER A 148 -4.38 -18.36 -11.04
C SER A 148 -4.32 -17.73 -12.44
N THR A 149 -3.21 -17.03 -12.74
CA THR A 149 -3.00 -16.37 -14.04
C THR A 149 -1.85 -17.02 -14.80
N PHE A 150 -1.82 -16.86 -16.13
CA PHE A 150 -0.74 -17.42 -16.95
C PHE A 150 0.64 -16.79 -16.63
N MET A 151 0.67 -15.62 -15.99
CA MET A 151 1.91 -14.93 -15.60
C MET A 151 2.59 -15.51 -14.36
N VAL A 152 1.91 -16.36 -13.58
CA VAL A 152 2.45 -16.93 -12.32
C VAL A 152 3.81 -17.56 -12.55
N LYS A 153 3.97 -18.36 -13.61
CA LYS A 153 5.25 -19.00 -13.96
C LYS A 153 6.38 -17.99 -14.18
N ALA A 154 6.09 -16.89 -14.88
CA ALA A 154 7.08 -15.84 -15.15
C ALA A 154 7.51 -15.13 -13.86
N VAL A 155 6.57 -14.85 -12.95
CA VAL A 155 6.87 -14.22 -11.65
C VAL A 155 7.67 -15.16 -10.75
N LEU A 156 7.30 -16.44 -10.67
CA LEU A 156 8.05 -17.43 -9.90
C LEU A 156 9.49 -17.60 -10.42
N ALA A 157 9.68 -17.63 -11.74
CA ALA A 157 11.01 -17.66 -12.35
C ALA A 157 11.81 -16.38 -12.05
N ALA A 158 11.16 -15.22 -12.00
CA ALA A 158 11.80 -13.98 -11.58
C ALA A 158 12.25 -14.01 -10.12
N LEU A 159 11.39 -14.51 -9.22
CA LEU A 159 11.72 -14.70 -7.80
C LEU A 159 12.87 -15.69 -7.58
N GLN A 160 12.88 -16.81 -8.31
CA GLN A 160 13.95 -17.81 -8.22
C GLN A 160 15.33 -17.24 -8.61
N ARG A 161 15.36 -16.24 -9.50
CA ARG A 161 16.62 -15.55 -9.86
C ARG A 161 17.16 -14.66 -8.74
N LEU A 162 16.33 -14.24 -7.78
CA LEU A 162 16.74 -13.40 -6.65
C LEU A 162 17.41 -14.20 -5.52
N GLU A 163 17.11 -15.50 -5.44
CA GLU A 163 17.70 -16.43 -4.46
C GLU A 163 19.11 -16.88 -4.87
N LYS A 164 19.51 -16.62 -6.11
CA LYS A 164 20.85 -16.84 -6.63
C LYS A 164 21.75 -15.63 -6.35
#